data_AF-A0A0N4Z914-F1
#
_entry.id   AF-A0A0N4Z914-F1
#
_cell.length_a   1.000
_cell.length_b   1.000
_cell.length_c   1.000
_cell.angle_alpha   90.00
_cell.angle_beta   90.00
_cell.angle_gamma   90.00
#
_symmetry.space_group_name_H-M   'P 1'
#
loop_
_entity.id
_entity.type
_entity.pdbx_description
1 polymer ?
#
loop_
_entity_poly.entity_id
_entity_poly.type
_entity_poly.pdbx_seq_one_letter_code
_entity_poly.pdbx_strand_id
1 'polypeptide(L)'
;MVKLFLILSLFTTVYSQIFIPPTAPGSTGCVVTAKKLFSNGNYIREITEAEVKEMTKYQKDLADYKKKIDSAFENADNIESEGAKPPPVPVKPNLPSFCLGKDTVTYVLAGCKVQNNKVYINSIYVRDLDTEEKKKLNQFIDAMTDNTKTENKPQINLDFCHEF
;
A
#
# COMPACT_ATOMS: atom_id res chain seq x y z
N MET A 1 42.25 22.58 -40.91
CA MET A 1 42.38 22.49 -39.43
C MET A 1 41.17 23.18 -38.78
N VAL A 2 40.64 22.60 -37.70
CA VAL A 2 39.60 23.09 -36.75
C VAL A 2 38.15 23.02 -37.24
N LYS A 3 37.43 21.90 -37.00
CA LYS A 3 36.63 21.50 -35.80
C LYS A 3 35.28 22.23 -35.67
N LEU A 4 34.25 21.58 -36.20
CA LEU A 4 32.82 21.83 -35.97
C LEU A 4 32.42 21.27 -34.60
N PHE A 5 32.09 22.14 -33.65
CA PHE A 5 31.60 21.75 -32.31
C PHE A 5 30.10 21.43 -32.38
N LEU A 6 29.77 20.14 -32.34
CA LEU A 6 28.43 19.62 -32.08
C LEU A 6 28.33 19.35 -30.58
N ILE A 7 27.71 20.26 -29.84
CA ILE A 7 27.40 20.09 -28.41
C ILE A 7 26.07 19.34 -28.32
N LEU A 8 26.15 18.01 -28.26
CA LEU A 8 25.01 17.16 -27.94
C LEU A 8 24.84 17.16 -26.41
N SER A 9 23.90 17.96 -25.92
CA SER A 9 23.52 18.01 -24.51
C SER A 9 22.82 16.69 -24.12
N LEU A 10 23.59 15.77 -23.55
CA LEU A 10 23.09 14.57 -22.87
C LEU A 10 22.40 14.99 -21.56
N PHE A 11 21.08 15.17 -21.61
CA PHE A 11 20.25 15.13 -20.40
C PHE A 11 20.14 13.66 -19.96
N THR A 12 21.08 13.19 -19.15
CA THR A 12 20.92 11.92 -18.43
C THR A 12 19.95 12.16 -17.28
N THR A 13 18.68 11.86 -17.47
CA THR A 13 17.74 11.68 -16.37
C THR A 13 18.11 10.39 -15.64
N VAL A 14 18.86 10.54 -14.55
CA VAL A 14 19.19 9.44 -13.64
C VAL A 14 17.91 9.07 -12.89
N TYR A 15 17.13 8.14 -13.44
CA TYR A 15 16.09 7.45 -12.67
C TYR A 15 16.81 6.54 -11.68
N SER A 16 17.01 7.01 -10.45
CA SER A 16 17.43 6.17 -9.34
C SER A 16 16.33 5.13 -9.09
N GLN A 17 16.48 3.94 -9.67
CA GLN A 17 15.63 2.81 -9.32
C GLN A 17 16.13 2.25 -7.99
N ILE A 18 15.41 2.58 -6.92
CA ILE A 18 15.63 1.99 -5.61
C ILE A 18 15.12 0.54 -5.71
N PHE A 19 16.02 -0.41 -5.95
CA PHE A 19 15.73 -1.82 -5.87
C PHE A 19 15.55 -2.20 -4.40
N ILE A 20 14.30 -2.33 -3.97
CA ILE A 20 13.95 -2.89 -2.67
C ILE A 20 13.92 -4.41 -2.85
N PRO A 21 14.81 -5.19 -2.19
CA PRO A 21 14.83 -6.63 -2.34
C PRO A 21 13.48 -7.23 -1.91
N PRO A 22 12.99 -8.29 -2.59
CA PRO A 22 11.72 -8.93 -2.28
C PRO A 22 11.89 -9.79 -1.02
N THR A 23 11.85 -9.17 0.15
CA THR A 23 11.69 -9.91 1.40
C THR A 23 10.22 -10.26 1.58
N ALA A 24 9.95 -11.56 1.51
CA ALA A 24 8.71 -12.28 1.85
C ALA A 24 7.66 -12.46 0.72
N PRO A 25 7.14 -13.70 0.53
CA PRO A 25 5.87 -13.92 -0.14
C PRO A 25 4.79 -13.29 0.75
N GLY A 26 4.43 -12.05 0.44
CA GLY A 26 3.65 -11.19 1.34
C GLY A 26 3.92 -9.69 1.23
N SER A 27 4.62 -9.20 0.19
CA SER A 27 4.58 -7.77 -0.18
C SER A 27 3.23 -7.38 -0.79
N THR A 28 2.15 -7.66 -0.07
CA THR A 28 0.82 -7.09 -0.24
C THR A 28 0.89 -5.67 0.30
N GLY A 29 1.32 -4.72 -0.55
CA GLY A 29 1.60 -3.34 -0.16
C GLY A 29 0.76 -2.31 -0.90
N CYS A 30 0.50 -1.19 -0.22
CA CYS A 30 0.08 0.07 -0.85
C CYS A 30 1.29 0.71 -1.53
N VAL A 31 1.23 0.84 -2.85
CA VAL A 31 2.34 1.36 -3.67
C VAL A 31 1.83 2.51 -4.50
N VAL A 32 2.59 3.61 -4.51
CA VAL A 32 2.35 4.73 -5.41
C VAL A 32 3.52 4.87 -6.36
N THR A 33 3.23 4.82 -7.66
CA THR A 33 4.22 5.10 -8.71
C THR A 33 3.57 5.86 -9.86
N ALA A 34 4.25 6.87 -10.40
CA ALA A 34 3.71 7.71 -11.47
C ALA A 34 2.28 8.25 -11.19
N LYS A 35 2.03 8.71 -9.95
CA LYS A 35 0.71 9.16 -9.45
C LYS A 35 -0.41 8.10 -9.48
N LYS A 36 -0.06 6.82 -9.65
CA LYS A 36 -1.01 5.70 -9.64
C LYS A 36 -0.90 4.94 -8.33
N LEU A 37 -2.05 4.70 -7.70
CA LEU A 37 -2.20 3.86 -6.53
C LEU A 37 -2.37 2.41 -6.95
N PHE A 38 -1.54 1.55 -6.35
CA PHE A 38 -1.65 0.11 -6.41
C PHE A 38 -1.83 -0.44 -5.01
N SER A 39 -2.69 -1.44 -4.85
CA SER A 39 -2.83 -2.19 -3.61
C SER A 39 -2.80 -3.67 -3.93
N ASN A 40 -1.97 -4.43 -3.21
CA ASN A 40 -1.81 -5.87 -3.43
C ASN A 40 -1.43 -6.24 -4.88
N GLY A 41 -0.71 -5.35 -5.56
CA GLY A 41 -0.31 -5.50 -6.96
C GLY A 41 -1.34 -5.04 -7.99
N ASN A 42 -2.56 -4.68 -7.57
CA ASN A 42 -3.62 -4.25 -8.48
C ASN A 42 -3.66 -2.74 -8.61
N TYR A 43 -3.83 -2.23 -9.83
CA TYR A 43 -4.11 -0.81 -10.06
C TYR A 43 -5.48 -0.45 -9.50
N ILE A 44 -5.53 0.59 -8.66
CA ILE A 44 -6.76 1.06 -8.03
C ILE A 44 -7.28 2.29 -8.77
N ARG A 45 -6.48 3.37 -8.80
CA ARG A 45 -6.80 4.66 -9.43
C ARG A 45 -5.58 5.58 -9.42
N GLU A 46 -5.71 6.77 -9.99
CA GLU A 46 -4.77 7.85 -9.73
C GLU A 46 -4.99 8.47 -8.35
N ILE A 47 -3.91 8.91 -7.72
CA ILE A 47 -3.96 9.64 -6.45
C ILE A 47 -4.21 11.13 -6.72
N THR A 48 -4.98 11.75 -5.83
CA THR A 48 -5.29 13.18 -5.84
C THR A 48 -4.09 14.01 -5.37
N GLU A 49 -4.15 15.33 -5.59
CA GLU A 49 -3.11 16.24 -5.10
C GLU A 49 -3.00 16.26 -3.57
N ALA A 50 -4.10 16.05 -2.86
CA ALA A 50 -4.09 15.92 -1.40
C ALA A 50 -3.33 14.65 -0.96
N GLU A 51 -3.58 13.53 -1.64
CA GLU A 51 -2.89 12.26 -1.38
C GLU A 51 -1.41 12.32 -1.77
N VAL A 52 -1.04 13.09 -2.80
CA VAL A 52 0.38 13.39 -3.11
C VAL A 52 1.04 14.11 -1.94
N LYS A 53 0.36 15.07 -1.28
CA LYS A 53 0.89 15.75 -0.09
C LYS A 53 1.04 14.80 1.09
N GLU A 54 0.07 13.92 1.32
CA GLU A 54 0.17 12.85 2.35
C GLU A 54 1.37 11.92 2.09
N MET A 55 1.57 11.49 0.84
CA MET A 55 2.71 10.66 0.47
C MET A 55 4.04 11.39 0.67
N THR A 56 4.12 12.67 0.28
CA THR A 56 5.32 13.49 0.47
C THR A 56 5.66 13.64 1.95
N LYS A 57 4.64 13.88 2.79
CA LYS A 57 4.81 13.92 4.24
C LYS A 57 5.31 12.57 4.78
N TYR A 58 4.68 11.47 4.38
CA TYR A 58 5.06 10.13 4.80
C TYR A 58 6.51 9.80 4.43
N GLN A 59 6.96 10.14 3.22
CA GLN A 59 8.35 9.94 2.79
C GLN A 59 9.34 10.71 3.66
N LYS A 60 9.02 11.96 4.01
CA LYS A 60 9.84 12.77 4.92
C LYS A 60 9.89 12.14 6.32
N ASP A 61 8.73 11.81 6.88
CA ASP A 61 8.65 11.20 8.22
C ASP A 61 9.40 9.86 8.26
N LEU A 62 9.37 9.08 7.17
CA LEU A 62 10.08 7.81 7.06
C LEU A 62 11.59 8.01 6.97
N ALA A 63 12.07 9.03 6.27
CA ALA A 63 13.48 9.38 6.24
C ALA A 63 13.98 9.81 7.63
N ASP A 64 13.20 10.61 8.35
CA ASP A 64 13.52 11.04 9.71
C ASP A 64 13.47 9.86 10.70
N TYR A 65 12.51 8.95 10.55
CA TYR A 65 12.44 7.70 11.32
C TYR A 65 13.67 6.83 11.12
N LYS A 66 14.10 6.61 9.87
CA LYS A 66 15.30 5.83 9.54
C LYS A 66 16.54 6.41 10.20
N LYS A 67 16.75 7.73 10.08
CA LYS A 67 17.87 8.42 10.75
C LYS A 67 17.87 8.20 12.25
N LYS A 68 16.71 8.32 12.91
CA LYS A 68 16.60 8.11 14.36
C LYS A 68 16.88 6.67 14.77
N ILE A 69 16.45 5.71 13.95
CA ILE A 69 16.76 4.29 14.14
C ILE A 69 18.27 4.08 14.01
N ASP A 70 18.88 4.54 12.92
CA ASP A 70 20.31 4.39 12.67
C ASP A 70 21.13 4.99 13.82
N SER A 71 20.83 6.23 14.25
CA SER A 71 21.53 6.87 15.38
C SER A 71 21.31 6.17 16.73
N ALA A 72 20.15 5.53 16.95
CA ALA A 72 19.89 4.78 18.18
C ALA A 72 20.69 3.47 18.25
N PHE A 73 20.93 2.83 17.10
CA PHE A 73 21.70 1.59 17.01
C PHE A 73 23.21 1.82 16.86
N GLU A 74 23.65 2.96 16.30
CA GLU A 74 25.07 3.33 16.21
C GLU A 74 25.77 3.45 17.57
N ASN A 75 25.02 3.78 18.64
CA ASN A 75 25.56 3.97 19.99
C ASN A 75 25.13 2.88 20.99
N ALA A 76 24.49 1.80 20.51
CA ALA A 76 23.90 0.79 21.39
C ALA A 76 24.96 0.10 22.26
N ASP A 77 26.10 -0.27 21.68
CA ASP A 77 27.19 -0.97 22.38
C ASP A 77 27.82 -0.10 23.48
N ASN A 78 27.94 1.22 23.24
CA ASN A 78 28.49 2.15 24.23
C ASN A 78 27.52 2.36 25.40
N ILE A 79 26.22 2.52 25.13
CA ILE A 79 25.18 2.71 26.15
C ILE A 79 25.04 1.46 27.03
N GLU A 80 25.13 0.27 26.44
CA GLU A 80 25.14 -1.00 27.17
C GLU A 80 26.36 -1.10 28.10
N SER A 81 27.55 -0.71 27.62
CA SER A 81 28.78 -0.73 28.41
C SER A 81 28.78 0.26 29.59
N GLU A 82 28.02 1.36 29.48
CA GLU A 82 27.85 2.36 30.53
C GLU A 82 26.74 2.01 31.54
N GLY A 83 26.04 0.88 31.36
CA GLY A 83 24.92 0.46 32.22
C GLY A 83 23.69 1.36 32.10
N ALA A 84 23.63 2.21 31.08
CA ALA A 84 22.53 3.12 30.81
C ALA A 84 21.40 2.39 30.06
N LYS A 85 20.15 2.83 30.27
CA LYS A 85 19.02 2.26 29.54
C LYS A 85 19.09 2.69 28.07
N PRO A 86 18.81 1.79 27.11
CA PRO A 86 18.73 2.15 25.70
C PRO A 86 17.74 3.31 25.46
N PRO A 87 18.00 4.19 24.49
CA PRO A 87 17.07 5.25 24.12
C PRO A 87 15.72 4.65 23.65
N PRO A 88 14.60 5.37 23.83
CA PRO A 88 13.31 4.90 23.35
C PRO A 88 13.33 4.66 21.84
N VAL A 89 12.81 3.51 21.42
CA VAL A 89 12.70 3.17 19.99
C VAL A 89 11.81 4.22 19.31
N PRO A 90 12.27 4.86 18.22
CA PRO A 90 11.46 5.79 17.45
C PRO A 90 10.13 5.17 17.02
N VAL A 91 9.06 5.96 17.01
CA VAL A 91 7.75 5.49 16.54
C VAL A 91 7.73 5.49 15.01
N LYS A 92 7.35 4.36 14.40
CA LYS A 92 7.21 4.25 12.95
C LYS A 92 6.09 5.18 12.45
N PRO A 93 6.29 5.93 11.36
CA PRO A 93 5.25 6.77 10.79
C PRO A 93 4.03 5.97 10.35
N ASN A 94 2.85 6.56 10.54
CA ASN A 94 1.59 6.00 10.04
C ASN A 94 1.56 6.02 8.51
N LEU A 95 0.95 5.01 7.91
CA LEU A 95 0.72 4.98 6.47
C LEU A 95 -0.20 6.14 6.05
N PRO A 96 -0.06 6.64 4.81
CA PRO A 96 -1.04 7.55 4.22
C PRO A 96 -2.45 6.96 4.30
N SER A 97 -3.46 7.81 4.52
CA SER A 97 -4.83 7.36 4.81
C SER A 97 -5.43 6.54 3.67
N PHE A 98 -5.11 6.91 2.42
CA PHE A 98 -5.55 6.23 1.22
C PHE A 98 -5.00 4.81 1.06
N CYS A 99 -3.94 4.44 1.79
CA CYS A 99 -3.44 3.06 1.82
C CYS A 99 -4.32 2.12 2.65
N LEU A 100 -5.25 2.67 3.43
CA LEU A 100 -6.22 1.95 4.26
C LEU A 100 -7.66 2.26 3.81
N GLY A 101 -7.82 2.84 2.61
CA GLY A 101 -9.10 3.21 2.02
C GLY A 101 -9.93 1.99 1.61
N LYS A 102 -11.25 2.16 1.51
CA LYS A 102 -12.19 1.09 1.10
C LYS A 102 -11.83 0.46 -0.25
N ASP A 103 -11.28 1.26 -1.16
CA ASP A 103 -10.79 0.85 -2.48
C ASP A 103 -9.53 -0.03 -2.42
N THR A 104 -8.73 0.09 -1.35
CA THR A 104 -7.53 -0.73 -1.14
C THR A 104 -7.78 -2.04 -0.40
N VAL A 105 -8.94 -2.22 0.23
CA VAL A 105 -9.31 -3.45 0.94
C VAL A 105 -9.60 -4.57 -0.05
N THR A 106 -9.05 -5.75 0.22
CA THR A 106 -9.33 -6.98 -0.55
C THR A 106 -10.19 -7.92 0.27
N TYR A 107 -11.34 -8.30 -0.29
CA TYR A 107 -12.21 -9.33 0.25
C TYR A 107 -11.84 -10.66 -0.40
N VAL A 108 -11.33 -11.59 0.40
CA VAL A 108 -10.99 -12.95 -0.06
C VAL A 108 -12.22 -13.82 0.20
N LEU A 109 -12.84 -14.29 -0.86
CA LEU A 109 -14.07 -15.09 -0.83
C LEU A 109 -13.78 -16.49 -1.38
N ALA A 110 -14.72 -17.42 -1.19
CA ALA A 110 -14.59 -18.75 -1.77
C ALA A 110 -14.60 -18.66 -3.29
N GLY A 111 -13.47 -18.95 -3.94
CA GLY A 111 -13.33 -18.97 -5.40
C GLY A 111 -12.82 -17.67 -6.04
N CYS A 112 -12.92 -16.52 -5.36
CA CYS A 112 -12.44 -15.26 -5.93
C CYS A 112 -11.99 -14.23 -4.88
N LYS A 113 -11.24 -13.21 -5.33
CA LYS A 113 -10.92 -12.01 -4.54
C LYS A 113 -11.63 -10.82 -5.13
N VAL A 114 -12.16 -9.94 -4.29
CA VAL A 114 -12.72 -8.66 -4.72
C VAL A 114 -11.96 -7.50 -4.12
N GLN A 115 -11.55 -6.55 -4.95
CA GLN A 115 -10.90 -5.31 -4.52
C GLN A 115 -11.33 -4.18 -5.44
N ASN A 116 -11.65 -3.01 -4.87
CA ASN A 116 -12.12 -1.85 -5.62
C ASN A 116 -13.25 -2.16 -6.62
N ASN A 117 -14.22 -2.99 -6.20
CA ASN A 117 -15.32 -3.49 -7.04
C ASN A 117 -14.88 -4.29 -8.28
N LYS A 118 -13.68 -4.87 -8.28
CA LYS A 118 -13.15 -5.73 -9.34
C LYS A 118 -12.96 -7.14 -8.82
N VAL A 119 -13.33 -8.12 -9.64
CA VAL A 119 -13.20 -9.55 -9.36
C VAL A 119 -11.88 -10.06 -9.90
N TYR A 120 -11.17 -10.83 -9.08
CA TYR A 120 -9.92 -11.47 -9.42
C TYR A 120 -9.98 -12.97 -9.12
N ILE A 121 -9.55 -13.79 -10.07
CA ILE A 121 -9.38 -15.25 -9.89
C ILE A 121 -7.89 -15.55 -10.06
N ASN A 122 -7.27 -16.21 -9.08
CA ASN A 122 -5.82 -16.45 -9.07
C ASN A 122 -4.99 -15.18 -9.34
N SER A 123 -5.44 -14.04 -8.79
CA SER A 123 -4.84 -12.71 -8.97
C SER A 123 -4.90 -12.14 -10.40
N ILE A 124 -5.71 -12.71 -11.27
CA ILE A 124 -5.98 -12.19 -12.62
C ILE A 124 -7.31 -11.45 -12.59
N TYR A 125 -7.34 -10.22 -13.09
CA TYR A 125 -8.57 -9.44 -13.27
C TYR A 125 -9.51 -10.16 -14.24
N VAL A 126 -10.76 -10.34 -13.84
CA VAL A 126 -11.78 -11.02 -14.66
C VAL A 126 -12.84 -10.03 -15.14
N ARG A 127 -13.45 -9.29 -14.21
CA ARG A 127 -14.50 -8.32 -14.51
C ARG A 127 -14.72 -7.35 -13.36
N ASP A 128 -15.49 -6.31 -13.62
CA ASP A 128 -16.04 -5.44 -12.59
C ASP A 128 -17.30 -6.07 -12.00
N LEU A 129 -17.57 -5.76 -10.73
CA LEU A 129 -18.88 -6.01 -10.13
C LEU A 129 -19.92 -5.09 -10.77
N ASP A 130 -21.14 -5.59 -10.93
CA ASP A 130 -22.29 -4.78 -11.30
C ASP A 130 -22.87 -4.02 -10.09
N THR A 131 -23.97 -3.29 -10.31
CA THR A 131 -24.60 -2.47 -9.27
C THR A 131 -25.19 -3.30 -8.12
N GLU A 132 -25.83 -4.43 -8.42
CA GLU A 132 -26.45 -5.28 -7.41
C GLU A 132 -25.39 -6.08 -6.64
N GLU A 133 -24.35 -6.54 -7.31
CA GLU A 133 -23.22 -7.22 -6.67
C GLU A 133 -22.46 -6.30 -5.72
N LYS A 134 -22.23 -5.03 -6.11
CA LYS A 134 -21.65 -4.01 -5.20
C LYS A 134 -22.51 -3.81 -3.97
N LYS A 135 -23.83 -3.77 -4.14
CA LYS A 135 -24.78 -3.63 -3.05
C LYS A 135 -24.73 -4.83 -2.10
N LYS A 136 -24.74 -6.06 -2.62
CA LYS A 136 -24.56 -7.29 -1.83
C LYS A 136 -23.23 -7.27 -1.07
N LEU A 137 -22.14 -6.89 -1.72
CA LEU A 137 -20.83 -6.79 -1.08
C LEU A 137 -20.84 -5.76 0.06
N ASN A 138 -21.42 -4.58 -0.14
CA ASN A 138 -21.55 -3.57 0.91
C ASN A 138 -22.38 -4.07 2.10
N GLN A 139 -23.52 -4.72 1.84
CA GLN A 139 -24.32 -5.32 2.91
C GLN A 139 -23.51 -6.36 3.70
N PHE A 140 -22.69 -7.17 3.01
CA PHE A 140 -21.82 -8.15 3.66
C PHE A 140 -20.77 -7.47 4.54
N ILE A 141 -20.14 -6.41 4.04
CA ILE A 141 -19.16 -5.61 4.79
C ILE A 141 -19.81 -5.00 6.04
N ASP A 142 -20.97 -4.38 5.90
CA ASP A 142 -21.69 -3.75 7.01
C ASP A 142 -22.07 -4.80 8.06
N ALA A 143 -22.60 -5.95 7.64
CA ALA A 143 -22.93 -7.06 8.54
C ALA A 143 -21.70 -7.61 9.27
N MET A 144 -20.55 -7.70 8.61
CA MET A 144 -19.32 -8.24 9.20
C MET A 144 -18.60 -7.23 10.11
N THR A 145 -18.75 -5.93 9.87
CA THR A 145 -18.09 -4.85 10.64
C THR A 145 -18.94 -4.29 11.77
N ASP A 146 -20.25 -4.53 11.77
CA ASP A 146 -21.14 -4.20 12.87
C ASP A 146 -20.90 -5.13 14.07
N ASN A 147 -20.25 -4.59 15.11
CA ASN A 147 -19.97 -5.26 16.38
C ASN A 147 -21.17 -5.27 17.34
N THR A 148 -22.29 -4.62 16.99
CA THR A 148 -23.46 -4.49 17.87
C THR A 148 -24.49 -5.61 17.69
N LYS A 149 -24.36 -6.43 16.65
CA LYS A 149 -25.28 -7.53 16.32
C LYS A 149 -24.55 -8.87 16.34
N THR A 150 -24.41 -9.44 17.54
CA THR A 150 -23.78 -10.76 17.74
C THR A 150 -24.73 -11.91 17.39
N GLU A 151 -26.04 -11.66 17.33
CA GLU A 151 -27.07 -12.65 17.01
C GLU A 151 -27.92 -12.18 15.81
N ASN A 152 -28.17 -13.08 14.86
CA ASN A 152 -28.95 -12.87 13.62
C ASN A 152 -28.33 -11.96 12.55
N LYS A 153 -27.05 -12.17 12.19
CA LYS A 153 -26.50 -11.55 10.96
C LYS A 153 -27.19 -12.17 9.74
N PRO A 154 -27.79 -11.37 8.83
CA PRO A 154 -28.40 -11.89 7.63
C PRO A 154 -27.36 -12.66 6.81
N GLN A 155 -27.69 -13.88 6.40
CA GLN A 155 -26.84 -14.65 5.50
C GLN A 155 -26.87 -14.00 4.12
N ILE A 156 -25.78 -13.31 3.78
CA ILE A 156 -25.64 -12.63 2.49
C ILE A 156 -24.88 -13.56 1.56
N ASN A 157 -25.55 -14.02 0.50
CA ASN A 157 -24.93 -14.85 -0.51
C ASN A 157 -24.14 -13.98 -1.51
N LEU A 158 -22.85 -14.26 -1.66
CA LEU A 158 -21.95 -13.63 -2.62
C LEU A 158 -21.70 -14.62 -3.77
N ASP A 159 -22.74 -14.84 -4.57
CA ASP A 159 -22.81 -15.78 -5.68
C ASP A 159 -21.85 -15.46 -6.84
N PHE A 160 -21.44 -14.19 -6.98
CA PHE A 160 -20.56 -13.72 -8.05
C PHE A 160 -19.12 -14.28 -8.05
N CYS A 161 -18.73 -15.05 -7.03
CA CYS A 161 -17.47 -15.82 -7.05
C CYS A 161 -17.63 -17.28 -7.53
N HIS A 162 -18.85 -17.75 -7.79
CA HIS A 162 -19.17 -19.14 -8.12
C HIS A 162 -19.66 -19.35 -9.56
N GLU A 163 -19.87 -18.28 -10.33
CA GLU A 163 -20.43 -18.33 -11.69
C GLU A 163 -19.39 -18.63 -12.80
N PHE A 164 -18.30 -19.32 -12.47
CA PHE A 164 -17.17 -19.56 -13.39
C PHE A 164 -17.00 -21.02 -13.78
#